data_AF-A0A661N5L7-F1
#
_entry.id   AF-A0A661N5L7-F1
#
_cell.length_a   1.000
_cell.length_b   1.000
_cell.length_c   1.000
_cell.angle_alpha   90.00
_cell.angle_beta   90.00
_cell.angle_gamma   90.00
#
_symmetry.space_group_name_H-M   'P 1'
#
loop_
_entity.id
_entity.type
_entity.pdbx_description
1 polymer ?
#
loop_
_entity_poly.entity_id
_entity_poly.type
_entity_poly.pdbx_seq_one_letter_code
_entity_poly.pdbx_strand_id
1 'polypeptide(L)'
;SVFRTAIAVGCSSLIVSHNHPSGHTAPSKQDLNLTKRLKDGAKLLGLAVRESTVNGRDARAELASFAVRTGSYTDPDPALTPAGCGTGIDGARRDPEMWDPDGAAGPLPARMICPLVFSADGAGTGTRAGIVNAIQSLTSFVSFSTLHTESRDDPATAIDETRFFVRGIPVSWDTTTCTPAPNLADRLDATGAVGTDGMVDSFTAVVPGCLTTFQIVAQNDGFVPATCGDQLFNMRVIVIGDDIVEADSRTVVVRVPGDRTLCVP
;
A
#
# COMPACT_ATOMS: atom_id res chain seq x y z
N SER A 1 -11.29 -22.50 15.64
CA SER A 1 -11.97 -21.47 14.82
C SER A 1 -11.01 -20.33 14.44
N VAL A 2 -10.25 -19.75 15.37
CA VAL A 2 -9.32 -18.61 15.11
C VAL A 2 -8.41 -18.80 13.88
N PHE A 3 -7.68 -19.92 13.81
CA PHE A 3 -6.78 -20.19 12.66
C PHE A 3 -7.49 -20.47 11.35
N ARG A 4 -8.72 -21.00 11.37
CA ARG A 4 -9.48 -21.27 10.16
C ARG A 4 -9.76 -19.96 9.41
N THR A 5 -10.14 -18.92 10.15
CA THR A 5 -10.36 -17.58 9.58
C THR A 5 -9.04 -16.98 9.10
N ALA A 6 -7.97 -17.07 9.89
CA ALA A 6 -6.64 -16.56 9.55
C ALA A 6 -6.11 -17.16 8.23
N ILE A 7 -6.23 -18.47 8.07
CA ILE A 7 -5.80 -19.19 6.86
C ILE A 7 -6.68 -18.80 5.67
N ALA A 8 -8.00 -18.73 5.85
CA ALA A 8 -8.93 -18.41 4.78
C ALA A 8 -8.71 -17.02 4.17
N VAL A 9 -8.15 -16.07 4.93
CA VAL A 9 -7.84 -14.71 4.46
C VAL A 9 -6.37 -14.50 4.11
N GLY A 10 -5.55 -15.56 4.07
CA GLY A 10 -4.13 -15.45 3.71
C GLY A 10 -3.30 -14.62 4.73
N CYS A 11 -3.70 -14.62 5.99
CA CYS A 11 -3.09 -13.81 7.03
C CYS A 11 -1.62 -14.22 7.28
N SER A 12 -0.70 -13.27 7.41
CA SER A 12 0.71 -13.53 7.74
C SER A 12 1.02 -13.51 9.25
N SER A 13 0.18 -12.83 10.04
CA SER A 13 0.35 -12.72 11.49
C SER A 13 -0.94 -12.37 12.22
N LEU A 14 -1.07 -12.84 13.46
CA LEU A 14 -2.24 -12.65 14.32
C LEU A 14 -1.89 -11.80 15.53
N ILE A 15 -2.72 -10.79 15.79
CA ILE A 15 -2.73 -10.06 17.05
C ILE A 15 -3.95 -10.52 17.84
N VAL A 16 -3.74 -10.92 19.09
CA VAL A 16 -4.81 -11.39 19.98
C VAL A 16 -4.89 -10.45 21.16
N SER A 17 -6.07 -9.87 21.37
CA SER A 17 -6.39 -9.05 22.54
C SER A 17 -7.57 -9.66 23.30
N HIS A 18 -7.59 -9.44 24.61
CA HIS A 18 -8.74 -9.71 25.47
C HIS A 18 -8.94 -8.50 26.38
N ASN A 19 -10.20 -8.21 26.73
CA ASN A 19 -10.53 -7.08 27.59
C ASN A 19 -10.73 -7.55 29.04
N HIS A 20 -10.30 -6.75 30.01
CA HIS A 20 -10.62 -6.88 31.42
C HIS A 20 -11.53 -5.71 31.85
N PRO A 21 -12.86 -5.89 31.88
CA PRO A 21 -13.81 -4.83 32.29
C PRO A 21 -13.60 -4.31 33.72
N SER A 22 -12.83 -5.03 34.53
CA SER A 22 -12.42 -4.65 35.88
C SER A 22 -11.32 -3.58 35.92
N GLY A 23 -10.69 -3.26 34.78
CA GLY A 23 -9.54 -2.35 34.70
C GLY A 23 -8.21 -2.94 35.21
N HIS A 24 -8.22 -4.16 35.77
CA HIS A 24 -7.00 -4.88 36.11
C HIS A 24 -6.44 -5.59 34.88
N THR A 25 -5.29 -5.10 34.39
CA THR A 25 -4.62 -5.59 33.19
C THR A 25 -3.63 -6.73 33.44
N ALA A 26 -3.56 -7.23 34.67
CA ALA A 26 -2.71 -8.36 35.00
C ALA A 26 -3.30 -9.65 34.39
N PRO A 27 -2.55 -10.37 33.54
CA PRO A 27 -3.07 -11.55 32.88
C PRO A 27 -3.35 -12.65 33.90
N SER A 28 -4.51 -13.30 33.79
CA SER A 28 -4.82 -14.47 34.61
C SER A 28 -4.02 -15.69 34.14
N LYS A 29 -3.98 -16.74 34.97
CA LYS A 29 -3.40 -18.03 34.57
C LYS A 29 -4.09 -18.62 33.32
N GLN A 30 -5.37 -18.31 33.11
CA GLN A 30 -6.12 -18.77 31.94
C GLN A 30 -5.71 -18.01 30.69
N ASP A 31 -5.46 -16.70 30.79
CA ASP A 31 -5.00 -15.85 29.68
C ASP A 31 -3.61 -16.31 29.21
N LEU A 32 -2.68 -16.51 30.15
CA LEU A 32 -1.33 -17.02 29.84
C LEU A 32 -1.36 -18.39 29.15
N ASN A 33 -2.23 -19.30 29.60
CA ASN A 33 -2.35 -20.64 29.02
C ASN A 33 -3.01 -20.61 27.63
N LEU A 34 -4.02 -19.76 27.45
CA LEU A 34 -4.67 -19.55 26.16
C LEU A 34 -3.67 -18.99 25.13
N THR A 35 -2.90 -17.98 25.51
CA THR A 35 -1.89 -17.37 24.62
C THR A 35 -0.80 -18.37 24.26
N LYS A 36 -0.32 -19.17 25.21
CA LYS A 36 0.64 -20.24 24.91
C LYS A 36 0.09 -21.20 23.85
N ARG A 37 -1.14 -21.68 24.00
CA ARG A 37 -1.79 -22.58 23.03
C ARG A 37 -1.96 -21.94 21.65
N LEU A 38 -2.25 -20.64 21.59
CA LEU A 38 -2.34 -19.91 20.32
C LEU A 38 -0.96 -19.74 19.67
N LYS A 39 0.08 -19.37 20.42
CA LYS A 39 1.45 -19.28 19.89
C LYS A 39 1.94 -20.63 19.36
N ASP A 40 1.70 -21.71 20.09
CA ASP A 40 2.09 -23.06 19.69
C ASP A 40 1.35 -23.50 18.41
N GLY A 41 0.03 -23.27 18.35
CA GLY A 41 -0.78 -23.60 17.16
C GLY A 41 -0.42 -22.76 15.93
N ALA A 42 -0.09 -21.48 16.12
CA ALA A 42 0.28 -20.57 15.04
C ALA A 42 1.64 -20.93 14.43
N LYS A 43 2.60 -21.31 15.27
CA LYS A 43 3.93 -21.77 14.82
C LYS A 43 3.83 -22.96 13.86
N LEU A 44 2.93 -23.90 14.11
CA LEU A 44 2.68 -25.06 13.24
C LEU A 44 2.12 -24.65 11.87
N LEU A 45 1.50 -23.48 11.77
CA LEU A 45 0.85 -22.95 10.58
C LEU A 45 1.68 -21.87 9.87
N GLY A 46 2.90 -21.59 10.35
CA GLY A 46 3.74 -20.50 9.82
C GLY A 46 3.25 -19.10 10.17
N LEU A 47 2.34 -18.97 11.15
CA LEU A 47 1.75 -17.70 11.58
C LEU A 47 2.45 -17.16 12.83
N ALA A 48 2.76 -15.86 12.86
CA ALA A 48 3.25 -15.21 14.06
C ALA A 48 2.08 -14.73 14.93
N VAL A 49 2.01 -15.16 16.20
CA VAL A 49 1.03 -14.65 17.19
C VAL A 49 1.72 -13.69 18.16
N ARG A 50 1.26 -12.44 18.23
CA ARG A 50 1.69 -11.45 19.23
C ARG A 50 0.54 -11.07 20.17
N GLU A 51 0.91 -10.83 21.42
CA GLU A 51 0.02 -10.46 22.53
C GLU A 51 0.64 -9.24 23.23
N SER A 52 -0.19 -8.33 23.76
CA SER A 52 0.26 -7.08 24.40
C SER A 52 0.26 -7.12 25.94
N THR A 53 0.33 -8.29 26.58
CA THR A 53 0.35 -8.38 28.05
C THR A 53 1.72 -8.85 28.53
N VAL A 54 2.70 -7.93 28.59
CA VAL A 54 4.02 -8.22 29.18
C VAL A 54 4.41 -7.13 30.17
N ASN A 55 4.38 -7.50 31.46
CA ASN A 55 5.20 -6.94 32.56
C ASN A 55 5.12 -5.43 32.83
N GLY A 56 3.94 -4.89 33.13
CA GLY A 56 3.82 -3.55 33.75
C GLY A 56 4.32 -2.38 32.90
N ARG A 57 4.67 -2.63 31.63
CA ARG A 57 4.81 -1.59 30.61
C ARG A 57 3.45 -1.38 29.96
N ASP A 58 3.18 -0.14 29.58
CA ASP A 58 1.98 0.20 28.83
C ASP A 58 1.92 -0.67 27.57
N ALA A 59 0.91 -1.54 27.48
CA ALA A 59 0.69 -2.46 26.35
C ALA A 59 0.75 -1.74 25.00
N ARG A 60 0.32 -0.48 24.99
CA ARG A 60 0.39 0.42 23.85
C ARG A 60 1.83 0.76 23.46
N ALA A 61 2.71 1.02 24.41
CA ALA A 61 4.10 1.38 24.13
C ALA A 61 4.87 0.24 23.45
N GLU A 62 4.62 -1.02 23.85
CA GLU A 62 5.21 -2.18 23.18
C GLU A 62 4.65 -2.37 21.75
N LEU A 63 3.34 -2.20 21.57
CA LEU A 63 2.71 -2.24 20.24
C LEU A 63 3.19 -1.08 19.35
N ALA A 64 3.37 0.11 19.89
CA ALA A 64 3.87 1.28 19.17
C ALA A 64 5.30 1.04 18.69
N SER A 65 6.17 0.51 19.57
CA SER A 65 7.54 0.13 19.20
C SER A 65 7.58 -0.88 18.06
N PHE A 66 6.71 -1.88 18.12
CA PHE A 66 6.60 -2.87 17.06
C PHE A 66 6.09 -2.28 15.75
N ALA A 67 5.02 -1.49 15.81
CA ALA A 67 4.44 -0.84 14.65
C ALA A 67 5.46 0.06 13.95
N VAL A 68 6.21 0.86 14.70
CA VAL A 68 7.23 1.73 14.12
C VAL A 68 8.40 0.95 13.53
N ARG A 69 8.89 -0.09 14.21
CA ARG A 69 9.96 -0.96 13.70
C ARG A 69 9.60 -1.75 12.44
N THR A 70 8.30 -1.94 12.19
CA THR A 70 7.78 -2.65 11.01
C THR A 70 7.28 -1.69 9.92
N GLY A 71 7.48 -0.38 10.08
CA GLY A 71 7.01 0.63 9.11
C GLY A 71 5.51 0.93 9.18
N SER A 72 4.79 0.37 10.16
CA SER A 72 3.34 0.55 10.36
C SER A 72 3.04 1.84 11.13
N TYR A 73 3.40 2.99 10.56
CA TYR A 73 3.13 4.32 11.11
C TYR A 73 2.79 5.34 10.02
N THR A 74 1.93 6.30 10.31
CA THR A 74 1.60 7.41 9.40
C THR A 74 2.11 8.74 9.95
N ASP A 75 2.17 9.76 9.10
CA ASP A 75 2.38 11.14 9.53
C ASP A 75 1.13 11.67 10.26
N PRO A 76 1.28 12.68 11.15
CA PRO A 76 0.15 13.32 11.82
C PRO A 76 -0.85 13.88 10.82
N ASP A 77 -2.13 13.62 11.04
CA ASP A 77 -3.21 14.14 10.21
C ASP A 77 -3.31 15.67 10.41
N PRO A 78 -3.07 16.49 9.36
CA PRO A 78 -3.17 17.94 9.45
C PRO A 78 -4.61 18.44 9.60
N ALA A 79 -5.61 17.62 9.30
CA ALA A 79 -7.03 17.96 9.49
C ALA A 79 -7.44 17.94 10.97
N LEU A 80 -6.66 17.28 11.84
CA LEU A 80 -6.83 17.38 13.29
C LEU A 80 -6.11 18.66 13.77
N THR A 81 -6.74 19.45 14.63
CA THR A 81 -6.14 20.68 15.18
C THR A 81 -5.96 20.61 16.70
N PRO A 82 -4.71 20.62 17.21
CA PRO A 82 -3.44 20.52 16.46
C PRO A 82 -3.29 19.17 15.73
N ALA A 83 -2.39 19.07 14.74
CA ALA A 83 -2.17 17.83 13.99
C ALA A 83 -1.98 16.63 14.94
N GLY A 84 -2.59 15.49 14.60
CA GLY A 84 -2.73 14.37 15.54
C GLY A 84 -2.94 13.02 14.87
N CYS A 85 -3.10 11.98 15.67
CA CYS A 85 -3.39 10.63 15.20
C CYS A 85 -4.88 10.30 15.38
N GLY A 86 -5.51 9.74 14.35
CA GLY A 86 -6.88 9.22 14.42
C GLY A 86 -7.03 7.86 15.12
N THR A 87 -5.99 7.41 15.85
CA THR A 87 -5.92 6.09 16.49
C THR A 87 -6.38 6.10 17.95
N GLY A 88 -7.00 7.17 18.43
CA GLY A 88 -7.55 7.24 19.79
C GLY A 88 -8.85 6.46 19.98
N ILE A 89 -9.38 6.49 21.21
CA ILE A 89 -10.63 5.83 21.59
C ILE A 89 -11.77 6.42 20.75
N ASP A 90 -12.56 5.57 20.10
CA ASP A 90 -13.65 6.00 19.19
C ASP A 90 -13.18 6.88 18.02
N GLY A 91 -11.92 6.75 17.58
CA GLY A 91 -11.34 7.60 16.53
C GLY A 91 -11.00 9.01 17.01
N ALA A 92 -11.03 9.24 18.33
CA ALA A 92 -10.61 10.52 18.90
C ALA A 92 -9.15 10.84 18.55
N ARG A 93 -8.88 12.15 18.44
CA ARG A 93 -7.52 12.68 18.27
C ARG A 93 -6.63 12.19 19.41
N ARG A 94 -5.44 11.73 19.05
CA ARG A 94 -4.31 11.49 19.95
C ARG A 94 -3.13 12.35 19.53
N ASP A 95 -2.29 12.75 20.48
CA ASP A 95 -1.05 13.42 20.13
C ASP A 95 -0.09 12.47 19.39
N PRO A 96 0.66 12.97 18.38
CA PRO A 96 1.69 12.16 17.75
C PRO A 96 2.85 11.90 18.72
N GLU A 97 3.56 10.80 18.48
CA GLU A 97 4.66 10.38 19.31
C GLU A 97 5.99 10.76 18.66
N MET A 98 6.88 11.40 19.42
CA MET A 98 8.27 11.54 19.02
C MET A 98 8.94 10.19 19.22
N TRP A 99 9.35 9.56 18.12
CA TRP A 99 9.98 8.26 18.17
C TRP A 99 11.51 8.38 18.04
N ASP A 100 12.21 8.23 19.16
CA ASP A 100 13.67 8.05 19.23
C ASP A 100 13.95 6.88 20.20
N PRO A 101 13.95 5.63 19.72
CA PRO A 101 13.95 4.45 20.60
C PRO A 101 15.27 4.25 21.35
N ASP A 102 16.36 4.87 20.91
CA ASP A 102 17.71 4.58 21.41
C ASP A 102 18.54 5.84 21.76
N GLY A 103 17.97 7.05 21.65
CA GLY A 103 18.61 8.30 22.09
C GLY A 103 19.84 8.74 21.29
N ALA A 104 20.14 8.07 20.17
CA ALA A 104 21.19 8.42 19.22
C ALA A 104 20.89 7.74 17.88
N ALA A 105 19.91 8.26 17.13
CA ALA A 105 19.62 7.98 15.71
C ALA A 105 19.80 6.52 15.25
N GLY A 106 18.75 5.70 15.43
CA GLY A 106 18.56 4.48 14.61
C GLY A 106 18.14 4.80 13.16
N PRO A 107 17.91 3.81 12.28
CA PRO A 107 17.56 4.00 10.85
C PRO A 107 16.15 4.55 10.61
N LEU A 108 15.48 5.06 11.65
CA LEU A 108 14.12 5.60 11.58
C LEU A 108 14.15 7.09 11.97
N PRO A 109 13.33 7.94 11.34
CA PRO A 109 13.47 9.38 11.45
C PRO A 109 13.05 9.90 12.83
N ALA A 110 13.88 10.76 13.43
CA ALA A 110 13.55 11.55 14.62
C ALA A 110 12.50 12.63 14.31
N ARG A 111 11.26 12.19 14.04
CA ARG A 111 10.12 13.07 13.72
C ARG A 111 8.84 12.59 14.42
N MET A 112 7.85 13.48 14.48
CA MET A 112 6.53 13.18 15.03
C MET A 112 5.79 12.21 14.11
N ILE A 113 5.41 11.05 14.63
CA ILE A 113 4.70 10.01 13.87
C ILE A 113 3.49 9.47 14.64
N CYS A 114 2.60 8.83 13.90
CA CYS A 114 1.41 8.16 14.40
C CYS A 114 1.53 6.64 14.18
N PRO A 115 2.03 5.88 15.17
CA PRO A 115 1.99 4.42 15.11
C PRO A 115 0.55 3.93 14.90
N LEU A 116 0.37 2.93 14.03
CA LEU A 116 -0.93 2.28 13.78
C LEU A 116 -1.33 1.36 14.94
N VAL A 117 -1.54 1.96 16.10
CA VAL A 117 -1.98 1.31 17.34
C VAL A 117 -3.24 2.01 17.84
N PHE A 118 -4.34 1.28 17.82
CA PHE A 118 -5.67 1.78 18.15
C PHE A 118 -5.99 1.56 19.62
N SER A 119 -6.50 2.60 20.28
CA SER A 119 -6.95 2.53 21.66
C SER A 119 -8.42 2.13 21.76
N ALA A 120 -8.76 1.33 22.76
CA ALA A 120 -10.14 1.08 23.18
C ALA A 120 -10.23 1.34 24.69
N ASP A 121 -11.40 1.74 25.18
CA ASP A 121 -11.60 1.92 26.62
C ASP A 121 -11.71 0.57 27.36
N GLY A 122 -11.59 0.59 28.69
CA GLY A 122 -11.69 -0.62 29.52
C GLY A 122 -13.08 -1.27 29.51
N ALA A 123 -14.13 -0.55 29.11
CA ALA A 123 -15.48 -1.09 28.95
C ALA A 123 -15.66 -1.77 27.57
N GLY A 124 -14.71 -1.63 26.65
CA GLY A 124 -14.81 -2.07 25.26
C GLY A 124 -15.63 -1.13 24.38
N THR A 125 -16.06 0.04 24.89
CA THR A 125 -16.68 1.09 24.08
C THR A 125 -15.71 1.52 22.98
N GLY A 126 -16.23 1.66 21.77
CA GLY A 126 -15.43 2.01 20.62
C GLY A 126 -14.56 0.91 20.04
N THR A 127 -14.59 -0.31 20.56
CA THR A 127 -13.81 -1.43 19.97
C THR A 127 -14.27 -1.73 18.55
N ARG A 128 -15.58 -1.69 18.26
CA ARG A 128 -16.10 -1.86 16.90
C ARG A 128 -15.61 -0.76 15.97
N ALA A 129 -15.68 0.50 16.39
CA ALA A 129 -15.22 1.64 15.62
C ALA A 129 -13.70 1.61 15.42
N GLY A 130 -12.94 1.29 16.47
CA GLY A 130 -11.49 1.11 16.44
C GLY A 130 -11.05 -0.02 15.51
N ILE A 131 -11.78 -1.14 15.46
CA ILE A 131 -11.52 -2.21 14.48
C ILE A 131 -11.81 -1.75 13.05
N VAL A 132 -12.94 -1.06 12.82
CA VAL A 132 -13.27 -0.53 11.49
C VAL A 132 -12.23 0.49 11.04
N ASN A 133 -11.83 1.42 11.91
CA ASN A 133 -10.79 2.39 11.65
C ASN A 133 -9.43 1.72 11.42
N ALA A 134 -9.09 0.67 12.18
CA ALA A 134 -7.86 -0.09 11.99
C ALA A 134 -7.83 -0.80 10.64
N ILE A 135 -8.92 -1.47 10.26
CA ILE A 135 -9.05 -2.10 8.95
C ILE A 135 -8.95 -1.04 7.87
N GLN A 136 -9.68 0.08 8.00
CA GLN A 136 -9.65 1.17 7.04
C GLN A 136 -8.24 1.75 6.90
N SER A 137 -7.54 2.02 8.01
CA SER A 137 -6.15 2.50 8.00
C SER A 137 -5.17 1.50 7.40
N LEU A 138 -5.36 0.19 7.63
CA LEU A 138 -4.53 -0.85 7.00
C LEU A 138 -4.81 -0.98 5.51
N THR A 139 -6.07 -0.83 5.08
CA THR A 139 -6.45 -0.82 3.67
C THR A 139 -6.10 0.48 2.95
N SER A 140 -5.99 1.59 3.69
CA SER A 140 -5.55 2.89 3.19
C SER A 140 -4.04 3.10 3.31
N PHE A 141 -3.31 2.15 3.88
CA PHE A 141 -1.85 2.24 4.03
C PHE A 141 -1.10 1.98 2.74
N VAL A 142 -1.80 1.55 1.69
CA VAL A 142 -1.28 1.61 0.33
C VAL A 142 -1.58 3.00 -0.22
N SER A 143 -1.04 4.03 0.41
CA SER A 143 -1.01 5.37 -0.16
C SER A 143 0.20 5.45 -1.08
N PHE A 144 -0.04 5.59 -2.37
CA PHE A 144 1.04 5.79 -3.33
C PHE A 144 1.41 7.27 -3.34
N SER A 145 2.63 7.57 -2.91
CA SER A 145 3.21 8.92 -3.00
C SER A 145 3.32 9.35 -4.46
N THR A 146 3.68 8.41 -5.35
CA THR A 146 3.72 8.59 -6.80
C THR A 146 3.02 7.44 -7.51
N LEU A 147 2.35 7.76 -8.62
CA LEU A 147 1.70 6.81 -9.50
C LEU A 147 2.09 7.14 -10.94
N HIS A 148 2.70 6.20 -11.64
CA HIS A 148 3.09 6.36 -13.04
C HIS A 148 2.83 5.06 -13.81
N THR A 149 3.10 5.05 -15.11
CA THR A 149 2.90 3.88 -15.96
C THR A 149 4.19 3.39 -16.56
N GLU A 150 4.38 2.08 -16.60
CA GLU A 150 5.44 1.41 -17.35
C GLU A 150 4.84 0.34 -18.30
N SER A 151 5.65 -0.17 -19.21
CA SER A 151 5.32 -1.36 -20.00
C SER A 151 6.25 -2.50 -19.59
N ARG A 152 5.74 -3.74 -19.63
CA ARG A 152 6.57 -4.93 -19.44
C ARG A 152 6.51 -5.84 -20.66
N ASP A 153 7.69 -6.33 -21.02
CA ASP A 153 7.90 -7.30 -22.08
C ASP A 153 7.32 -8.67 -21.69
N ASP A 154 6.77 -9.38 -22.66
CA ASP A 154 6.49 -10.81 -22.51
C ASP A 154 7.64 -11.61 -23.13
N PRO A 155 8.56 -12.18 -22.34
CA PRO A 155 9.74 -12.88 -22.86
C PRO A 155 9.39 -14.15 -23.67
N ALA A 156 8.12 -14.56 -23.70
CA ALA A 156 7.65 -15.63 -24.56
C ALA A 156 7.45 -15.21 -26.03
N THR A 157 7.36 -13.91 -26.31
CA THR A 157 7.24 -13.39 -27.66
C THR A 157 8.62 -13.08 -28.25
N ALA A 158 8.69 -12.97 -29.57
CA ALA A 158 9.96 -12.69 -30.26
C ALA A 158 10.28 -11.19 -30.34
N ILE A 159 9.39 -10.33 -29.87
CA ILE A 159 9.42 -8.89 -30.08
C ILE A 159 9.30 -8.23 -28.71
N ASP A 160 10.22 -7.34 -28.39
CA ASP A 160 10.15 -6.55 -27.16
C ASP A 160 8.97 -5.56 -27.24
N GLU A 161 7.85 -5.87 -26.57
CA GLU A 161 6.66 -5.02 -26.63
C GLU A 161 6.81 -3.71 -25.85
N THR A 162 7.82 -3.59 -24.97
CA THR A 162 8.07 -2.33 -24.27
C THR A 162 8.43 -1.21 -25.23
N ARG A 163 9.00 -1.55 -26.39
CA ARG A 163 9.33 -0.59 -27.44
C ARG A 163 8.11 0.06 -28.10
N PHE A 164 6.93 -0.55 -27.98
CA PHE A 164 5.71 0.12 -28.41
C PHE A 164 5.31 1.24 -27.46
N PHE A 165 5.68 1.14 -26.18
CA PHE A 165 5.30 2.11 -25.16
C PHE A 165 6.23 3.31 -25.18
N VAL A 166 5.66 4.50 -25.39
CA VAL A 166 6.42 5.75 -25.33
C VAL A 166 6.31 6.37 -23.95
N ARG A 167 5.08 6.50 -23.42
CA ARG A 167 4.77 6.99 -22.06
C ARG A 167 3.27 6.90 -21.76
N GLY A 168 2.92 7.01 -20.49
CA GLY A 168 1.56 7.33 -20.07
C GLY A 168 1.49 8.77 -19.59
N ILE A 169 0.50 9.51 -20.06
CA ILE A 169 0.26 10.90 -19.71
C ILE A 169 -0.93 10.93 -18.73
N PRO A 170 -0.78 11.47 -17.51
CA PRO A 170 -1.91 11.64 -16.61
C PRO A 170 -2.91 12.65 -17.19
N VAL A 171 -4.16 12.25 -17.36
CA VAL A 171 -5.21 13.05 -18.02
C VAL A 171 -6.23 13.58 -17.04
N SER A 172 -6.77 12.72 -16.18
CA SER A 172 -7.86 13.08 -15.28
C SER A 172 -7.93 12.14 -14.09
N TRP A 173 -8.73 12.54 -13.10
CA TRP A 173 -9.04 11.78 -11.91
C TRP A 173 -10.51 11.99 -11.53
N ASP A 174 -11.08 11.04 -10.82
CA ASP A 174 -12.46 11.11 -10.32
C ASP A 174 -12.51 12.00 -9.07
N THR A 175 -13.18 13.15 -9.20
CA THR A 175 -13.29 14.16 -8.13
C THR A 175 -14.10 13.69 -6.92
N THR A 176 -14.83 12.59 -7.03
CA THR A 176 -15.61 12.00 -5.92
C THR A 176 -14.80 11.04 -5.06
N THR A 177 -13.80 10.37 -5.65
CA THR A 177 -12.95 9.38 -4.97
C THR A 177 -11.57 9.92 -4.63
N CYS A 178 -11.13 10.99 -5.31
CA CYS A 178 -9.82 11.60 -5.17
C CYS A 178 -9.89 12.91 -4.37
N THR A 179 -10.07 12.81 -3.06
CA THR A 179 -10.04 13.96 -2.13
C THR A 179 -8.99 13.75 -1.03
N PRO A 180 -7.96 14.61 -0.94
CA PRO A 180 -7.66 15.73 -1.83
C PRO A 180 -7.30 15.30 -3.26
N ALA A 181 -7.41 16.25 -4.20
CA ALA A 181 -7.08 16.00 -5.60
C ALA A 181 -5.58 15.70 -5.77
N PRO A 182 -5.20 14.72 -6.61
CA PRO A 182 -3.80 14.41 -6.89
C PRO A 182 -3.16 15.54 -7.70
N ASN A 183 -1.83 15.67 -7.58
CA ASN A 183 -1.07 16.63 -8.38
C ASN A 183 -0.47 15.94 -9.61
N LEU A 184 -0.36 16.70 -10.70
CA LEU A 184 0.39 16.32 -11.89
C LEU A 184 1.88 16.55 -11.65
N ALA A 185 2.72 15.57 -12.01
CA ALA A 185 4.16 15.65 -11.86
C ALA A 185 4.89 15.09 -13.09
N ASP A 186 6.08 15.65 -13.32
CA ASP A 186 7.13 15.16 -14.21
C ASP A 186 8.13 14.45 -13.29
N ARG A 187 8.13 13.10 -13.30
CA ARG A 187 8.95 12.27 -12.39
C ARG A 187 9.81 11.27 -13.15
N LEU A 188 9.55 11.03 -14.43
CA LEU A 188 10.37 10.14 -15.23
C LEU A 188 11.15 10.94 -16.28
N ASP A 189 12.34 10.44 -16.59
CA ASP A 189 13.06 10.90 -17.76
C ASP A 189 12.55 10.20 -19.03
N ALA A 190 13.14 10.55 -20.19
CA ALA A 190 12.79 9.95 -21.47
C ALA A 190 13.06 8.43 -21.57
N THR A 191 13.77 7.85 -20.60
CA THR A 191 14.05 6.40 -20.51
C THR A 191 13.08 5.67 -19.58
N GLY A 192 12.17 6.39 -18.91
CA GLY A 192 11.27 5.83 -17.91
C GLY A 192 11.91 5.61 -16.55
N ALA A 193 13.14 6.09 -16.34
CA ALA A 193 13.79 6.08 -15.04
C ALA A 193 13.42 7.33 -14.22
N VAL A 194 13.59 7.29 -12.90
CA VAL A 194 13.35 8.47 -12.04
C VAL A 194 14.24 9.63 -12.50
N GLY A 195 13.61 10.72 -12.95
CA GLY A 195 14.25 11.86 -13.58
C GLY A 195 13.22 12.92 -13.98
N THR A 196 13.61 13.91 -14.79
CA THR A 196 12.63 14.87 -15.34
C THR A 196 13.00 15.15 -16.79
N ASP A 197 12.03 15.06 -17.70
CA ASP A 197 12.24 15.36 -19.13
C ASP A 197 11.41 16.57 -19.62
N GLY A 198 10.70 17.25 -18.73
CA GLY A 198 9.83 18.38 -19.02
C GLY A 198 8.40 17.98 -19.38
N MET A 199 8.06 16.69 -19.35
CA MET A 199 6.71 16.19 -19.62
C MET A 199 6.08 15.60 -18.37
N VAL A 200 4.79 15.84 -18.21
CA VAL A 200 4.04 15.25 -17.11
C VAL A 200 3.71 13.79 -17.43
N ASP A 201 4.09 12.89 -16.53
CA ASP A 201 3.95 11.43 -16.67
C ASP A 201 3.42 10.73 -15.41
N SER A 202 3.27 11.48 -14.32
CA SER A 202 2.98 10.91 -13.00
C SER A 202 1.88 11.68 -12.27
N PHE A 203 1.08 10.96 -11.48
CA PHE A 203 0.31 11.55 -10.39
C PHE A 203 1.10 11.48 -9.09
N THR A 204 0.95 12.48 -8.23
CA THR A 204 1.46 12.46 -6.86
C THR A 204 0.37 12.77 -5.86
N ALA A 205 0.58 12.38 -4.60
CA ALA A 205 -0.41 12.48 -3.53
C ALA A 205 -1.73 11.76 -3.87
N VAL A 206 -1.63 10.57 -4.47
CA VAL A 206 -2.80 9.76 -4.81
C VAL A 206 -3.32 9.07 -3.56
N VAL A 207 -4.55 9.40 -3.18
CA VAL A 207 -5.20 8.76 -2.03
C VAL A 207 -5.70 7.35 -2.39
N PRO A 208 -5.71 6.41 -1.44
CA PRO A 208 -6.26 5.07 -1.67
C PRO A 208 -7.71 5.12 -2.15
N GLY A 209 -8.03 4.32 -3.17
CA GLY A 209 -9.35 4.29 -3.79
C GLY A 209 -9.63 5.41 -4.80
N CYS A 210 -8.69 6.33 -5.00
CA CYS A 210 -8.76 7.34 -6.06
C CYS A 210 -8.67 6.69 -7.45
N LEU A 211 -9.65 6.96 -8.31
CA LEU A 211 -9.62 6.53 -9.69
C LEU A 211 -8.89 7.57 -10.55
N THR A 212 -7.77 7.18 -11.16
CA THR A 212 -6.97 8.00 -12.07
C THR A 212 -7.05 7.48 -13.50
N THR A 213 -6.79 8.34 -14.48
CA THR A 213 -6.78 7.99 -15.90
C THR A 213 -5.50 8.47 -16.54
N PHE A 214 -4.83 7.55 -17.24
CA PHE A 214 -3.67 7.83 -18.08
C PHE A 214 -4.04 7.65 -19.55
N GLN A 215 -3.57 8.55 -20.40
CA GLN A 215 -3.52 8.35 -21.84
C GLN A 215 -2.21 7.65 -22.20
N ILE A 216 -2.31 6.49 -22.82
CA ILE A 216 -1.14 5.74 -23.27
C ILE A 216 -0.74 6.22 -24.65
N VAL A 217 0.51 6.65 -24.78
CA VAL A 217 1.13 6.97 -26.07
C VAL A 217 1.96 5.77 -26.49
N ALA A 218 1.64 5.23 -27.66
CA ALA A 218 2.34 4.10 -28.25
C ALA A 218 2.77 4.39 -29.68
N GLN A 219 3.89 3.83 -30.11
CA GLN A 219 4.47 4.05 -31.43
C GLN A 219 5.19 2.79 -31.94
N ASN A 220 5.12 2.54 -33.25
CA ASN A 220 6.07 1.66 -33.93
C ASN A 220 7.14 2.54 -34.60
N ASP A 221 8.35 2.54 -34.07
CA ASP A 221 9.50 3.30 -34.59
C ASP A 221 10.18 2.63 -35.81
N GLY A 222 9.57 1.56 -36.33
CA GLY A 222 10.08 0.77 -37.46
C GLY A 222 10.73 -0.55 -37.04
N PHE A 223 10.78 -0.87 -35.75
CA PHE A 223 11.30 -2.15 -35.26
C PHE A 223 10.45 -3.35 -35.66
N VAL A 224 9.12 -3.19 -35.73
CA VAL A 224 8.25 -4.20 -36.32
C VAL A 224 8.14 -3.91 -37.82
N PRO A 225 8.69 -4.79 -38.68
CA PRO A 225 8.63 -4.59 -40.11
C PRO A 225 7.19 -4.72 -40.61
N ALA A 226 6.87 -3.97 -41.67
CA ALA A 226 5.61 -4.13 -42.36
C ALA A 226 5.52 -5.52 -43.00
N THR A 227 4.32 -6.11 -42.95
CA THR A 227 3.98 -7.32 -43.70
C THR A 227 2.75 -7.04 -44.55
N CYS A 228 2.37 -7.95 -45.44
CA CYS A 228 1.17 -7.79 -46.28
C CYS A 228 -0.11 -7.62 -45.44
N GLY A 229 -0.20 -8.32 -44.30
CA GLY A 229 -1.34 -8.29 -43.40
C GLY A 229 -1.13 -7.37 -42.20
N ASP A 230 -2.23 -7.02 -41.52
CA ASP A 230 -2.14 -6.38 -40.22
C ASP A 230 -1.50 -7.33 -39.21
N GLN A 231 -0.66 -6.77 -38.34
CA GLN A 231 -0.05 -7.48 -37.23
C GLN A 231 -0.62 -6.93 -35.92
N LEU A 232 -0.94 -7.82 -34.98
CA LEU A 232 -1.49 -7.48 -33.67
C LEU A 232 -0.50 -7.92 -32.60
N PHE A 233 -0.21 -7.02 -31.66
CA PHE A 233 0.67 -7.26 -30.53
C PHE A 233 -0.06 -6.92 -29.23
N ASN A 234 0.23 -7.67 -28.18
CA ASN A 234 -0.36 -7.45 -26.87
C ASN A 234 0.70 -6.78 -25.98
N MET A 235 0.55 -5.49 -25.73
CA MET A 235 1.43 -4.73 -24.85
C MET A 235 0.82 -4.67 -23.45
N ARG A 236 1.56 -5.10 -22.43
CA ARG A 236 1.11 -5.02 -21.04
C ARG A 236 1.54 -3.70 -20.42
N VAL A 237 0.58 -2.81 -20.18
CA VAL A 237 0.79 -1.54 -19.47
C VAL A 237 0.47 -1.74 -18.00
N ILE A 238 1.35 -1.27 -17.14
CA ILE A 238 1.27 -1.45 -15.70
C ILE A 238 1.31 -0.08 -15.04
N VAL A 239 0.44 0.12 -14.06
CA VAL A 239 0.46 1.29 -13.20
C VAL A 239 1.31 0.94 -11.97
N ILE A 240 2.38 1.70 -11.76
CA ILE A 240 3.32 1.51 -10.65
C ILE A 240 3.11 2.60 -9.61
N GLY A 241 2.91 2.16 -8.38
CA GLY A 241 2.88 2.98 -7.18
C GLY A 241 4.22 2.95 -6.45
N ASP A 242 4.76 4.12 -6.13
CA ASP A 242 6.03 4.32 -5.40
C ASP A 242 7.21 3.52 -5.98
N ASP A 243 7.25 3.41 -7.31
CA ASP A 243 8.28 2.71 -8.11
C ASP A 243 8.44 1.20 -7.83
N ILE A 244 7.60 0.60 -6.97
CA ILE A 244 7.77 -0.78 -6.50
C ILE A 244 6.49 -1.60 -6.67
N VAL A 245 5.33 -0.99 -6.44
CA VAL A 245 4.07 -1.73 -6.31
C VAL A 245 3.28 -1.65 -7.61
N GLU A 246 2.95 -2.80 -8.18
CA GLU A 246 1.99 -2.90 -9.28
C GLU A 246 0.57 -2.65 -8.74
N ALA A 247 0.02 -1.47 -9.05
CA ALA A 247 -1.28 -1.00 -8.58
C ALA A 247 -2.44 -1.49 -9.45
N ASP A 248 -2.26 -1.47 -10.78
CA ASP A 248 -3.17 -2.07 -11.77
C ASP A 248 -2.36 -2.48 -13.01
N SER A 249 -2.92 -3.37 -13.83
CA SER A 249 -2.34 -3.69 -15.14
C SER A 249 -3.42 -3.93 -16.19
N ARG A 250 -3.13 -3.53 -17.42
CA ARG A 250 -4.02 -3.69 -18.58
C ARG A 250 -3.23 -4.15 -19.79
N THR A 251 -3.81 -5.07 -20.55
CA THR A 251 -3.28 -5.44 -21.86
C THR A 251 -3.91 -4.55 -22.92
N VAL A 252 -3.07 -3.85 -23.68
CA VAL A 252 -3.45 -3.02 -24.82
C VAL A 252 -3.07 -3.76 -26.09
N VAL A 253 -4.01 -3.86 -27.04
CA VAL A 253 -3.73 -4.46 -28.34
C VAL A 253 -3.21 -3.38 -29.28
N VAL A 254 -1.96 -3.50 -29.71
CA VAL A 254 -1.32 -2.63 -30.69
C VAL A 254 -1.48 -3.25 -32.07
N ARG A 255 -2.15 -2.51 -32.98
CA ARG A 255 -2.26 -2.91 -34.38
C ARG A 255 -1.21 -2.18 -35.21
N VAL A 256 -0.28 -2.93 -35.78
CA VAL A 256 0.63 -2.44 -36.82
C VAL A 256 -0.02 -2.74 -38.18
N PRO A 257 -0.47 -1.69 -38.92
CA PRO A 257 -1.14 -1.90 -40.20
C PRO A 257 -0.24 -2.60 -41.21
N GLY A 258 -0.83 -3.49 -42.00
CA GLY A 258 -0.14 -4.14 -43.11
C GLY A 258 0.12 -3.18 -44.27
N ASP A 259 1.20 -3.42 -45.00
CA ASP A 259 1.51 -2.78 -46.27
C ASP A 259 1.10 -3.70 -47.43
N ARG A 260 0.01 -3.33 -48.11
CA ARG A 260 -0.53 -4.11 -49.23
C ARG A 260 0.41 -4.18 -50.44
N THR A 261 1.41 -3.30 -50.54
CA THR A 261 2.42 -3.38 -51.60
C THR A 261 3.33 -4.59 -51.46
N LEU A 262 3.41 -5.17 -50.26
CA LEU A 262 4.19 -6.38 -49.95
C LEU A 262 3.42 -7.67 -50.23
N CYS A 263 2.14 -7.59 -50.62
CA CYS A 263 1.36 -8.77 -50.96
C CYS A 263 1.82 -9.33 -52.30
N VAL A 264 2.36 -10.55 -52.29
CA VAL A 264 2.64 -11.28 -53.53
C VAL A 264 1.28 -11.68 -54.14
N PRO A 265 1.02 -11.36 -55.42
CA PRO A 265 -0.23 -11.70 -56.09
C PRO A 265 -0.46 -13.22 -56.24
#